data_AF-A0A3P6AT49-F1
#
_entry.id   AF-A0A3P6AT49-F1
#
_cell.length_a   1.000
_cell.length_b   1.000
_cell.length_c   1.000
_cell.angle_alpha   90.00
_cell.angle_beta   90.00
_cell.angle_gamma   90.00
#
_symmetry.space_group_name_H-M   'P 1'
#
loop_
_entity.id
_entity.type
_entity.pdbx_description
1 polymer ?
#
loop_
_entity_poly.entity_id
_entity_poly.type
_entity_poly.pdbx_seq_one_letter_code
_entity_poly.pdbx_strand_id
1 'polypeptide(L)'
;MWTNKFFFLLTVACMVVFGTAQTLPSIPGQDPADCLSSLELIPNCISEIFGSIISGQIGTIGHSCCHAFLGLNADCVTQTFAFAPLFPPTLRVHCSKQS
;
A
#
# COMPACT_ATOMS: atom_id res chain seq x y z
N MET A 1 -6.79 20.41 15.28
CA MET A 1 -8.10 20.39 14.59
C MET A 1 -8.01 20.09 13.07
N TRP A 2 -6.88 19.59 12.54
CA TRP A 2 -6.73 19.26 11.11
C TRP A 2 -6.62 17.74 10.84
N THR A 3 -6.36 16.94 11.87
CA THR A 3 -6.26 15.48 11.77
C THR A 3 -7.60 14.82 11.47
N ASN A 4 -8.71 15.35 12.02
CA ASN A 4 -10.04 14.80 11.81
C ASN A 4 -10.50 14.92 10.36
N LYS A 5 -10.19 16.04 9.69
CA LYS A 5 -10.66 16.23 8.31
C LYS A 5 -9.88 15.36 7.32
N PHE A 6 -8.58 15.17 7.55
CA PHE A 6 -7.79 14.21 6.78
C PHE A 6 -8.18 12.77 7.06
N PHE A 7 -8.43 12.39 8.32
CA PHE A 7 -8.93 11.07 8.67
C PHE A 7 -10.30 10.80 8.05
N PHE A 8 -11.23 11.77 8.10
CA PHE A 8 -12.55 11.66 7.45
C PHE A 8 -12.45 11.62 5.92
N LEU A 9 -11.54 12.36 5.30
CA LEU A 9 -11.32 12.29 3.86
C LEU A 9 -10.68 10.96 3.46
N LEU A 10 -9.76 10.42 4.28
CA LEU A 10 -9.12 9.13 4.07
C LEU A 10 -10.12 7.98 4.25
N THR A 11 -10.99 8.04 5.26
CA THR A 11 -12.06 7.04 5.47
C THR A 11 -13.13 7.14 4.39
N VAL A 12 -13.54 8.33 3.96
CA VAL A 12 -14.46 8.49 2.82
C VAL A 12 -13.80 8.00 1.53
N ALA A 13 -12.52 8.27 1.28
CA ALA A 13 -11.80 7.72 0.14
C ALA A 13 -11.74 6.19 0.18
N CYS A 14 -11.47 5.58 1.35
CA CYS A 14 -11.55 4.13 1.53
C CYS A 14 -12.97 3.63 1.28
N MET A 15 -14.00 4.27 1.83
CA MET A 15 -15.40 3.86 1.60
C MET A 15 -15.83 4.04 0.13
N VAL A 16 -15.26 4.98 -0.62
CA VAL A 16 -15.49 5.09 -2.07
C VAL A 16 -14.75 3.98 -2.82
N VAL A 17 -13.54 3.61 -2.39
CA VAL A 17 -12.77 2.48 -2.94
C VAL A 17 -13.44 1.13 -2.69
N PHE A 18 -13.95 0.89 -1.48
CA PHE A 18 -14.57 -0.37 -1.07
C PHE A 18 -16.09 -0.42 -1.31
N GLY A 19 -16.79 0.70 -1.31
CA GLY A 19 -18.25 0.81 -1.44
C GLY A 19 -18.74 0.98 -2.87
N THR A 20 -17.87 1.39 -3.79
CA THR A 20 -18.09 1.05 -5.19
C THR A 20 -17.38 -0.26 -5.45
N ALA A 21 -18.14 -1.32 -5.69
CA ALA A 21 -17.67 -2.46 -6.45
C ALA A 21 -17.40 -1.98 -7.89
N GLN A 22 -16.48 -1.02 -8.03
CA GLN A 22 -15.93 -0.64 -9.31
C GLN A 22 -15.15 -1.85 -9.77
N THR A 23 -15.75 -2.48 -10.77
CA THR A 23 -15.11 -3.38 -11.71
C THR A 23 -13.96 -2.61 -12.35
N LEU A 24 -12.87 -2.44 -11.61
CA LEU A 24 -11.55 -2.20 -12.20
C LEU A 24 -11.38 -3.36 -13.19
N PRO A 25 -11.00 -3.13 -14.45
CA PRO A 25 -10.93 -4.19 -15.44
C PRO A 25 -10.08 -5.30 -14.87
N SER A 26 -10.74 -6.35 -14.40
CA SER A 26 -10.13 -7.51 -13.83
C SER A 26 -9.47 -8.18 -15.01
N ILE A 27 -8.15 -8.00 -15.12
CA ILE A 27 -7.35 -8.92 -15.90
C ILE A 27 -7.69 -10.30 -15.31
N PRO A 28 -8.28 -11.21 -16.10
CA PRO A 28 -8.77 -12.47 -15.56
C PRO A 28 -7.58 -13.25 -14.99
N GLY A 29 -7.53 -13.40 -13.66
CA GLY A 29 -6.51 -14.17 -12.95
C GLY A 29 -5.79 -13.49 -11.78
N GLN A 30 -6.05 -12.21 -11.46
CA GLN A 30 -5.45 -11.56 -10.28
C GLN A 30 -6.53 -11.00 -9.36
N ASP A 31 -6.85 -11.77 -8.32
CA ASP A 31 -7.65 -11.25 -7.22
C ASP A 31 -6.83 -10.15 -6.51
N PRO A 32 -7.36 -8.94 -6.28
CA PRO A 32 -6.66 -7.88 -5.56
C PRO A 32 -6.26 -8.29 -4.12
N ALA A 33 -6.93 -9.30 -3.56
CA ALA A 33 -6.58 -9.90 -2.28
C ALA A 33 -5.24 -10.65 -2.34
N ASP A 34 -4.89 -11.25 -3.48
CA ASP A 34 -3.64 -12.03 -3.64
C ASP A 34 -2.38 -11.14 -3.76
N CYS A 35 -2.59 -9.86 -4.03
CA CYS A 35 -1.54 -8.90 -4.37
C CYS A 35 -0.59 -8.64 -3.19
N LEU A 36 -1.15 -8.56 -1.99
CA LEU A 36 -0.40 -8.28 -0.76
C LEU A 36 -0.21 -9.53 0.10
N SER A 37 -0.52 -10.72 -0.40
CA SER A 37 -0.40 -11.94 0.41
C SER A 37 1.03 -12.20 0.90
N SER A 38 2.04 -11.82 0.10
CA SER A 38 3.45 -11.89 0.54
C SER A 38 3.77 -10.93 1.70
N LEU A 39 3.04 -9.82 1.80
CA LEU A 39 3.11 -8.83 2.87
C LEU A 39 2.34 -9.29 4.11
N GLU A 40 1.20 -9.98 3.95
CA GLU A 40 0.41 -10.54 5.04
C GLU A 40 1.14 -11.64 5.81
N LEU A 41 2.00 -12.39 5.14
CA LEU A 41 2.88 -13.38 5.78
C LEU A 41 3.89 -12.74 6.74
N ILE A 42 4.15 -11.44 6.61
CA ILE A 42 5.07 -10.69 7.47
C ILE A 42 4.26 -9.90 8.50
N PRO A 43 4.40 -10.21 9.80
CA PRO A 43 3.63 -9.52 10.83
C PRO A 43 3.92 -8.02 10.80
N ASN A 44 2.86 -7.22 10.86
CA ASN A 44 2.87 -5.75 10.85
C ASN A 44 3.34 -5.08 9.55
N CYS A 45 3.75 -5.81 8.51
CA CYS A 45 4.32 -5.20 7.31
C CYS A 45 3.32 -4.29 6.58
N ILE A 46 2.06 -4.74 6.42
CA ILE A 46 0.99 -3.89 5.87
C ILE A 46 0.78 -2.66 6.75
N SER A 47 0.73 -2.83 8.07
CA SER A 47 0.55 -1.73 9.02
C SER A 47 1.69 -0.71 8.97
N GLU A 48 2.95 -1.16 8.84
CA GLU A 48 4.12 -0.31 8.68
C GLU A 48 4.06 0.52 7.39
N ILE A 49 3.63 -0.10 6.29
CA ILE A 49 3.46 0.56 4.99
C ILE A 49 2.36 1.61 5.06
N PHE A 50 1.15 1.24 5.51
CA PHE A 50 0.04 2.19 5.59
C PHE A 50 0.29 3.27 6.65
N GLY A 51 0.90 2.91 7.78
CA GLY A 51 1.35 3.84 8.79
C GLY A 51 2.36 4.85 8.23
N SER A 52 3.27 4.40 7.36
CA SER A 52 4.22 5.26 6.65
C SER A 52 3.55 6.22 5.67
N ILE A 53 2.47 5.79 5.00
CA ILE A 53 1.67 6.67 4.13
C ILE A 53 0.97 7.75 4.96
N ILE A 54 0.33 7.35 6.07
CA ILE A 54 -0.42 8.27 6.95
C ILE A 54 0.52 9.26 7.64
N SER A 55 1.68 8.79 8.09
CA SER A 55 2.73 9.59 8.73
C SER A 55 3.51 10.44 7.73
N GLY A 56 3.56 10.02 6.46
CA GLY A 56 4.44 10.58 5.43
C GLY A 56 5.93 10.23 5.65
N GLN A 57 6.22 9.21 6.47
CA GLN A 57 7.59 8.82 6.87
C GLN A 57 7.83 7.35 6.55
N ILE A 58 8.90 7.04 5.81
CA ILE A 58 9.20 5.66 5.34
C ILE A 58 10.21 4.93 6.24
N GLY A 59 10.82 5.63 7.21
CA GLY A 59 11.94 5.12 8.02
C GLY A 59 11.60 4.02 9.03
N THR A 60 10.35 3.60 9.13
CA THR A 60 9.88 2.59 10.10
C THR A 60 9.66 1.21 9.49
N ILE A 61 9.89 1.04 8.19
CA ILE A 61 9.61 -0.22 7.49
C ILE A 61 10.77 -1.18 7.67
N GLY A 62 10.47 -2.35 8.25
CA GLY A 62 11.45 -3.38 8.54
C GLY A 62 12.05 -4.02 7.29
N HIS A 63 13.26 -4.57 7.42
CA HIS A 63 14.00 -5.16 6.30
C HIS A 63 13.25 -6.32 5.63
N SER A 64 12.63 -7.22 6.41
CA SER A 64 11.80 -8.31 5.88
C SER A 64 10.61 -7.78 5.07
N CYS A 65 9.95 -6.74 5.58
CA CYS A 65 8.84 -6.09 4.91
C CYS A 65 9.28 -5.45 3.59
N CYS A 66 10.44 -4.79 3.58
CA CYS A 66 11.04 -4.25 2.38
C CYS A 66 11.38 -5.32 1.33
N HIS A 67 11.94 -6.46 1.74
CA HIS A 67 12.23 -7.56 0.83
C HIS A 67 10.96 -8.10 0.16
N ALA A 68 9.88 -8.31 0.94
CA ALA A 68 8.61 -8.74 0.37
C ALA A 68 7.98 -7.68 -0.54
N PHE A 69 8.07 -6.40 -0.19
CA PHE A 69 7.58 -5.30 -1.03
C PHE A 69 8.31 -5.23 -2.39
N LEU A 70 9.64 -5.41 -2.40
CA LEU A 70 10.43 -5.44 -3.63
C LEU A 70 10.07 -6.63 -4.52
N GLY A 71 9.59 -7.74 -3.93
CA GLY A 71 9.10 -8.91 -4.65
C GLY A 71 7.70 -8.76 -5.26
N LEU A 72 6.97 -7.68 -4.95
CA LEU A 72 5.64 -7.44 -5.50
C LEU A 72 5.71 -7.01 -6.97
N ASN A 73 4.75 -7.50 -7.76
CA ASN A 73 4.65 -7.12 -9.17
C ASN A 73 4.31 -5.62 -9.34
N ALA A 74 4.81 -4.98 -10.40
CA ALA A 74 4.62 -3.54 -10.59
C ALA A 74 3.14 -3.14 -10.78
N ASP A 75 2.37 -3.97 -11.48
CA ASP A 75 0.93 -3.76 -11.68
C ASP A 75 0.16 -3.88 -10.36
N CYS A 76 0.57 -4.83 -9.52
CA CYS A 76 0.01 -5.05 -8.20
C CYS A 76 0.17 -3.81 -7.30
N VAL A 77 1.40 -3.32 -7.23
CA VAL A 77 1.73 -2.11 -6.47
C VAL A 77 0.98 -0.89 -7.02
N THR A 78 0.86 -0.77 -8.34
CA THR A 78 0.14 0.37 -8.93
C THR A 78 -1.35 0.34 -8.60
N GLN A 79 -1.96 -0.85 -8.59
CA GLN A 79 -3.37 -1.04 -8.25
C GLN A 79 -3.65 -0.77 -6.76
N THR A 80 -2.84 -1.32 -5.86
CA THR A 80 -3.04 -1.15 -4.41
C THR A 80 -2.81 0.30 -3.96
N PHE A 81 -1.80 0.97 -4.50
CA PHE A 81 -1.39 2.31 -4.05
C PHE A 81 -1.90 3.43 -4.96
N ALA A 82 -3.01 3.22 -5.67
CA ALA A 82 -3.60 4.20 -6.58
C ALA A 82 -3.91 5.56 -5.91
N PHE A 83 -4.20 5.56 -4.61
CA PHE A 83 -4.47 6.77 -3.81
C PHE A 83 -3.19 7.51 -3.37
N ALA A 84 -2.01 6.89 -3.51
CA ALA A 84 -0.72 7.44 -3.09
C ALA A 84 0.37 7.14 -4.14
N PRO A 85 0.27 7.67 -5.37
CA PRO A 85 1.11 7.27 -6.50
C PRO A 85 2.62 7.57 -6.31
N LEU A 86 2.97 8.52 -5.45
CA LEU A 86 4.37 8.86 -5.14
C LEU A 86 4.98 7.95 -4.06
N PHE A 87 4.16 7.22 -3.31
CA PHE A 87 4.64 6.41 -2.20
C PHE A 87 5.37 5.14 -2.68
N PRO A 88 4.81 4.32 -3.61
CA PRO A 88 5.51 3.14 -4.11
C PRO A 88 6.91 3.36 -4.67
N PRO A 89 7.17 4.35 -5.55
CA PRO A 89 8.53 4.56 -6.06
C PRO A 89 9.48 4.99 -4.94
N THR A 90 9.00 5.80 -3.99
CA THR A 90 9.82 6.22 -2.84
C THR A 90 10.15 5.05 -1.91
N LEU A 91 9.15 4.20 -1.63
CA LEU A 91 9.32 3.01 -0.83
C LEU A 91 10.29 2.02 -1.50
N ARG A 92 10.17 1.82 -2.82
CA ARG A 92 11.09 0.97 -3.58
C ARG A 92 12.53 1.46 -3.48
N VAL A 93 12.76 2.77 -3.61
CA VAL A 93 14.11 3.36 -3.44
C VAL A 93 14.64 3.16 -2.02
N HIS A 94 13.79 3.32 -1.01
CA HIS A 94 14.18 3.09 0.38
C HIS A 94 14.54 1.62 0.63
N CYS A 95 13.69 0.69 0.19
CA CYS A 95 13.90 -0.74 0.36
C CYS A 95 15.11 -1.26 -0.42
N SER A 96 15.40 -0.72 -1.60
CA SER A 96 16.60 -1.09 -2.37
C SER A 96 17.90 -0.64 -1.70
N LYS A 97 17.85 0.29 -0.74
CA LYS A 97 18.99 0.68 0.09
C LYS A 97 19.14 -0.17 1.34
N GLN A 98 18.09 -0.90 1.73
CA GLN A 98 18.10 -1.81 2.87
C GLN A 98 18.46 -3.25 2.47
N SER A 99 18.30 -3.64 1.19
CA SER A 99 18.57 -4.99 0.66
C SER A 99 20.04 -5.32 0.46
#